data_AF-A0A8I1AXQ6-F1
#
_entry.id   AF-A0A8I1AXQ6-F1
#
_cell.length_a   1.000
_cell.length_b   1.000
_cell.length_c   1.000
_cell.angle_alpha   90.00
_cell.angle_beta   90.00
_cell.angle_gamma   90.00
#
_symmetry.space_group_name_H-M   'P 1'
#
loop_
_entity.id
_entity.type
_entity.pdbx_description
1 polymer ?
#
loop_
_entity_poly.entity_id
_entity_poly.type
_entity_poly.pdbx_seq_one_letter_code
_entity_poly.pdbx_strand_id
1 'polypeptide(L)'
;VIVQYGGQTPLKLARALEAAGVPVIGTSPDAIDRAEDRERFQHAVDRLKLKQPANATVTAIEMAVEKAKEIGYPLVVRPSYVLGGRAMEIV
;
A
#
# COMPACT_ATOMS: atom_id res chain seq x y z
N VAL A 1 -18.31 10.14 9.82
CA VAL A 1 -16.95 10.71 10.01
C VAL A 1 -16.20 10.66 8.70
N ILE A 2 -15.58 11.78 8.31
CA ILE A 2 -14.72 11.89 7.13
C ILE A 2 -13.28 11.66 7.60
N VAL A 3 -12.59 10.66 7.06
CA VAL A 3 -11.23 10.28 7.47
C VAL A 3 -10.17 10.65 6.42
N GLN A 4 -10.59 11.14 5.26
CA GLN A 4 -9.75 11.29 4.08
C GLN A 4 -8.98 12.63 4.04
N TYR A 5 -9.36 13.60 4.85
CA TYR A 5 -8.88 15.00 4.74
C TYR A 5 -7.72 15.37 5.69
N GLY A 6 -7.21 14.43 6.48
CA GLY A 6 -6.11 14.69 7.43
C GLY A 6 -4.82 13.94 7.14
N GLY A 7 -4.62 13.46 5.90
CA GLY A 7 -3.44 12.68 5.54
C GLY A 7 -3.39 11.30 6.21
N GLN A 8 -2.19 10.80 6.52
CA GLN A 8 -2.01 9.40 6.93
C GLN A 8 -2.61 9.07 8.30
N THR A 9 -2.60 10.04 9.22
CA THR A 9 -3.04 9.84 10.60
C THR A 9 -4.49 9.34 10.66
N PRO A 10 -5.49 10.03 10.09
CA PRO A 10 -6.86 9.52 10.08
C PRO A 10 -7.06 8.30 9.16
N LEU A 11 -6.31 8.16 8.06
CA LEU A 11 -6.38 6.96 7.21
C LEU A 11 -6.01 5.69 7.99
N LYS A 12 -4.97 5.76 8.84
CA LYS A 12 -4.57 4.64 9.71
C LYS A 12 -5.62 4.27 10.75
N LEU A 13 -6.46 5.22 11.17
CA LEU A 13 -7.51 5.00 12.16
C LEU A 13 -8.81 4.46 11.53
N ALA A 14 -8.98 4.54 10.20
CA ALA A 14 -10.24 4.26 9.52
C ALA A 14 -10.80 2.86 9.85
N ARG A 15 -9.97 1.81 9.82
CA ARG A 15 -10.41 0.44 10.14
C ARG A 15 -10.82 0.29 11.61
N ALA A 16 -10.06 0.89 12.54
CA ALA A 16 -10.36 0.82 13.96
C ALA A 16 -11.67 1.56 14.30
N LEU A 17 -11.90 2.71 13.65
CA LEU A 17 -13.15 3.47 13.77
C LEU A 17 -14.34 2.66 13.26
N GLU A 18 -14.23 2.03 12.09
CA GLU A 18 -15.28 1.17 11.54
C GLU A 18 -15.57 -0.03 12.44
N ALA A 19 -14.54 -0.71 12.95
CA ALA A 19 -14.68 -1.82 13.90
C ALA A 19 -15.34 -1.39 15.23
N ALA A 20 -15.17 -0.14 15.63
CA ALA A 20 -15.84 0.45 16.79
C ALA A 20 -17.28 0.95 16.49
N GLY A 21 -17.79 0.73 15.28
CA GLY A 21 -19.13 1.13 14.86
C GLY A 21 -19.25 2.60 14.46
N VAL A 22 -18.13 3.32 14.28
CA VAL A 22 -18.16 4.71 13.82
C VAL A 22 -18.50 4.75 12.33
N PRO A 23 -19.54 5.48 11.90
CA PRO A 23 -19.94 5.53 10.51
C PRO A 23 -18.93 6.34 9.69
N VAL A 24 -17.97 5.67 9.04
CA VAL A 24 -17.04 6.30 8.08
C VAL A 24 -17.80 6.56 6.77
N ILE A 25 -17.73 7.80 6.27
CA ILE A 25 -18.41 8.21 5.03
C ILE A 25 -17.39 8.60 3.96
N GLY A 26 -17.78 8.50 2.69
CA GLY A 26 -16.88 8.68 1.53
C GLY A 26 -16.26 7.36 1.09
N THR A 27 -14.96 7.37 0.76
CA THR A 27 -14.22 6.13 0.44
C THR A 27 -14.18 5.21 1.67
N SER A 28 -14.60 3.96 1.50
CA SER A 28 -14.65 2.98 2.61
C SER A 28 -13.26 2.64 3.15
N PRO A 29 -13.15 2.23 4.43
CA PRO A 29 -11.89 1.75 5.00
C PRO A 29 -11.24 0.63 4.19
N ASP A 30 -12.01 -0.33 3.65
CA ASP A 30 -11.48 -1.37 2.76
C ASP A 30 -10.91 -0.82 1.46
N ALA A 31 -11.57 0.19 0.86
CA ALA A 31 -11.09 0.79 -0.38
C ALA A 31 -9.83 1.63 -0.16
N ILE A 32 -9.75 2.35 0.97
CA ILE A 32 -8.51 3.02 1.43
C ILE A 32 -7.41 1.97 1.57
N ASP A 33 -7.72 0.86 2.23
CA ASP A 33 -6.76 -0.18 2.51
C ASP A 33 -6.21 -0.85 1.25
N ARG A 34 -7.07 -1.11 0.27
CA ARG A 34 -6.69 -1.65 -1.04
C ARG A 34 -5.69 -0.76 -1.79
N ALA A 35 -5.69 0.55 -1.53
CA ALA A 35 -4.77 1.49 -2.14
C ALA A 35 -3.48 1.68 -1.33
N GLU A 36 -3.56 1.63 -0.01
CA GLU A 36 -2.42 1.81 0.91
C GLU A 36 -1.55 0.55 1.04
N ASP A 37 -2.16 -0.63 0.91
CA ASP A 37 -1.48 -1.93 0.85
C ASP A 37 -0.98 -2.21 -0.58
N ARG A 38 0.34 -2.38 -0.71
CA ARG A 38 0.98 -2.57 -2.02
C ARG A 38 0.59 -3.87 -2.71
N GLU A 39 0.35 -4.95 -1.96
CA GLU A 39 -0.03 -6.25 -2.52
C GLU A 39 -1.47 -6.20 -3.02
N ARG A 40 -2.37 -5.64 -2.21
CA ARG A 40 -3.76 -5.43 -2.63
C ARG A 40 -3.87 -4.50 -3.84
N PHE A 41 -3.02 -3.48 -3.89
CA PHE A 41 -2.96 -2.56 -5.03
C PHE A 41 -2.43 -3.27 -6.28
N GLN A 42 -1.36 -4.05 -6.18
CA GLN A 42 -0.82 -4.87 -7.27
C GLN A 42 -1.92 -5.77 -7.87
N HIS A 43 -2.65 -6.49 -7.01
CA HIS A 43 -3.76 -7.34 -7.45
C HIS A 43 -4.90 -6.56 -8.12
N ALA A 44 -5.20 -5.34 -7.65
CA ALA A 44 -6.20 -4.50 -8.27
C ALA A 44 -5.80 -4.06 -9.69
N VAL A 45 -4.53 -3.69 -9.89
CA VAL A 45 -3.97 -3.32 -11.19
C VAL A 45 -4.02 -4.51 -12.16
N ASP A 46 -3.62 -5.71 -11.69
CA ASP A 46 -3.65 -6.93 -12.50
C ASP A 46 -5.07 -7.30 -12.91
N ARG A 47 -6.01 -7.26 -11.97
CA ARG A 47 -7.44 -7.52 -12.25
C ARG A 47 -8.00 -6.56 -13.29
N LEU A 48 -7.58 -5.31 -13.28
CA LEU A 48 -8.00 -4.29 -14.23
C LEU A 48 -7.23 -4.33 -15.56
N LYS A 49 -6.24 -5.22 -15.70
CA LYS A 49 -5.36 -5.35 -16.87
C LYS A 49 -4.64 -4.04 -17.21
N LEU A 50 -4.27 -3.28 -16.18
CA LEU A 50 -3.47 -2.07 -16.33
C LEU A 50 -1.99 -2.41 -16.29
N LYS A 51 -1.15 -1.50 -16.77
CA LYS A 51 0.31 -1.68 -16.75
C LYS A 51 0.88 -1.30 -15.39
N GLN A 52 1.80 -2.12 -14.89
CA GLN A 52 2.67 -1.81 -13.76
C GLN A 52 4.10 -2.29 -14.05
N PRO A 53 5.13 -1.70 -13.41
CA PRO A 53 6.50 -2.21 -13.51
C PRO A 53 6.60 -3.65 -12.97
N ALA A 54 7.63 -4.38 -13.37
CA ALA A 54 7.98 -5.63 -12.68
C ALA A 54 8.24 -5.32 -11.20
N ASN A 55 7.49 -5.97 -10.30
CA ASN A 55 7.54 -5.69 -8.87
C ASN A 55 7.14 -6.93 -8.06
N ALA A 56 7.49 -6.92 -6.77
CA ALA A 56 7.13 -7.96 -5.81
C ALA A 56 6.88 -7.32 -4.44
N THR A 57 5.97 -7.92 -3.66
CA THR A 57 5.74 -7.58 -2.26
C THR A 57 6.41 -8.61 -1.36
N VAL A 58 7.06 -8.14 -0.31
CA VAL A 58 7.87 -8.96 0.59
C VAL A 58 7.77 -8.44 2.01
N THR A 59 7.86 -9.36 2.98
CA THR A 59 7.82 -9.05 4.43
C THR A 59 9.09 -9.48 5.17
N ALA A 60 10.01 -10.15 4.48
CA ALA A 60 11.29 -10.62 5.01
C ALA A 60 12.43 -10.26 4.05
N ILE A 61 13.62 -10.02 4.60
CA ILE A 61 14.79 -9.54 3.86
C ILE A 61 15.28 -10.61 2.89
N GLU A 62 15.26 -11.87 3.30
CA GLU A 62 15.71 -13.00 2.50
C GLU A 62 14.90 -13.12 1.20
N MET A 63 13.57 -12.98 1.31
CA MET A 63 12.67 -12.95 0.15
C MET A 63 12.89 -11.69 -0.70
N ALA A 64 13.17 -10.55 -0.08
CA ALA A 64 13.47 -9.31 -0.81
C ALA A 64 14.70 -9.48 -1.72
N VAL A 65 15.76 -10.12 -1.20
CA VAL A 65 16.98 -10.40 -1.96
C VAL A 65 16.74 -11.39 -3.10
N GLU A 66 15.93 -12.42 -2.87
CA GLU A 66 15.54 -13.37 -3.92
C GLU A 66 14.75 -12.67 -5.05
N LYS A 67 13.71 -11.91 -4.69
CA LYS A 67 12.87 -11.19 -5.66
C LYS A 67 13.60 -10.05 -6.36
N ALA A 68 14.55 -9.39 -5.71
CA ALA A 68 15.38 -8.38 -6.34
C ALA A 68 16.21 -8.95 -7.51
N LYS A 69 16.69 -10.20 -7.41
CA LYS A 69 17.41 -10.88 -8.50
C LYS A 69 16.50 -11.17 -9.70
N GLU A 70 15.23 -11.48 -9.45
CA GLU A 70 14.23 -11.72 -10.49
C GLU A 70 13.83 -10.41 -11.22
N ILE A 71 13.67 -9.31 -10.48
CA ILE A 71 13.23 -8.02 -11.01
C ILE A 71 14.38 -7.26 -11.71
N GLY A 72 15.57 -7.28 -11.12
CA GLY A 72 16.76 -6.58 -11.61
C GLY A 72 16.96 -5.19 -11.00
N TYR A 73 18.21 -4.73 -11.04
CA TYR A 73 18.67 -3.44 -10.51
C TYR A 73 18.76 -2.37 -11.63
N PRO A 74 18.57 -1.07 -11.31
CA PRO A 74 18.16 -0.54 -10.01
C PRO A 74 16.68 -0.80 -9.70
N LEU A 75 16.33 -0.98 -8.41
CA LEU A 75 14.95 -1.15 -7.96
C LEU A 75 14.53 -0.11 -6.92
N VAL A 76 13.22 0.11 -6.78
CA VAL A 76 12.67 1.07 -5.81
C VAL A 76 12.00 0.33 -4.67
N VAL A 77 12.54 0.45 -3.47
CA VAL A 77 11.93 -0.08 -2.24
C VAL A 77 10.84 0.87 -1.76
N ARG A 78 9.62 0.36 -1.54
CA ARG A 78 8.45 1.19 -1.20
C ARG A 78 7.59 0.55 -0.10
N PRO A 79 7.53 1.14 1.11
CA PRO A 79 6.63 0.65 2.14
C PRO A 79 5.13 0.87 1.82
N SER A 80 4.28 0.06 2.45
CA SER A 80 2.83 0.28 2.57
C SER A 80 2.54 1.30 3.68
N TYR A 81 1.37 1.95 3.63
CA TYR A 81 0.88 2.88 4.67
C TYR A 81 1.80 4.08 4.98
N VAL A 82 2.54 4.56 3.97
CA VAL A 82 3.41 5.75 4.06
C VAL A 82 3.11 6.74 2.94
N LEU A 83 3.30 8.01 3.26
CA LEU A 83 3.24 9.12 2.31
C LEU A 83 4.51 9.98 2.40
N GLY A 84 4.78 10.75 1.33
CA GLY A 84 5.98 11.60 1.24
C GLY A 84 7.30 10.85 1.04
N GLY A 85 7.26 9.61 0.53
CA GLY A 85 8.49 8.85 0.25
C GLY A 85 9.23 8.35 1.50
N ARG A 86 8.58 8.33 2.66
CA ARG A 86 9.21 7.90 3.92
C ARG A 86 9.73 6.46 3.80
N ALA A 87 11.04 6.29 4.01
CA ALA A 87 11.76 5.02 3.90
C ALA A 87 11.65 4.37 2.49
N MET A 88 11.48 5.18 1.44
CA MET A 88 11.68 4.74 0.06
C MET A 88 13.12 5.00 -0.35
N GLU A 89 13.70 4.06 -1.08
CA GLU A 89 15.08 4.14 -1.55
C GLU A 89 15.23 3.46 -2.92
N ILE A 90 16.16 3.97 -3.73
CA ILE A 90 16.61 3.28 -4.94
C ILE A 90 17.82 2.46 -4.53
N VAL A 91 17.76 1.15 -4.75
CA VAL A 91 18.87 0.21 -4.47
C VAL A 91 19.32 -0.50 -5.72
#